data_AF-A0A3N5VT43-F1
#
_entry.id   AF-A0A3N5VT43-F1
#
_cell.length_a   1.000
_cell.length_b   1.000
_cell.length_c   1.000
_cell.angle_alpha   90.00
_cell.angle_beta   90.00
_cell.angle_gamma   90.00
#
_symmetry.space_group_name_H-M   'P 1'
#
loop_
_entity.id
_entity.type
_entity.pdbx_description
1 polymer ?
#
loop_
_entity_poly.entity_id
_entity_poly.type
_entity_poly.pdbx_seq_one_letter_code
_entity_poly.pdbx_strand_id
1 'polypeptide(L)'
;MEKLYLYEWTWLEVKKYLQRDSVIIVPFGSTEQHGLHLPLGNDALVAIRLAEDAARLTQTIVAPPCWYGWSPHHMAYPGTISLSPETLTKILYEVLRSLIYHGFKRLIVINGHRMANLPPLQIAASRIRNETGAYVTIADPFFLADRASREIMESPAGGIGHAEELET
;
A
#
# COMPACT_ATOMS: atom_id res chain seq x y z
N MET A 1 16.72 1.37 -13.28
CA MET A 1 17.19 0.89 -11.97
C MET A 1 17.05 -0.62 -11.98
N GLU A 2 18.13 -1.37 -11.75
CA GLU A 2 18.12 -2.84 -11.89
C GLU A 2 17.40 -3.54 -10.72
N LYS A 3 17.53 -2.98 -9.50
CA LYS A 3 16.86 -3.44 -8.28
C LYS A 3 15.78 -2.46 -7.87
N LEU A 4 14.60 -2.93 -7.52
CA LEU A 4 13.43 -2.13 -7.19
C LEU A 4 13.03 -2.26 -5.72
N TYR A 5 13.08 -3.48 -5.20
CA TYR A 5 12.60 -3.79 -3.86
C TYR A 5 13.71 -3.74 -2.84
N LEU A 6 13.43 -3.22 -1.66
CA LEU A 6 14.38 -3.12 -0.55
C LEU A 6 15.03 -4.48 -0.22
N TYR A 7 14.31 -5.60 -0.36
CA TYR A 7 14.84 -6.94 -0.09
C TYR A 7 15.85 -7.44 -1.14
N GLU A 8 16.00 -6.77 -2.29
CA GLU A 8 17.01 -7.07 -3.31
C GLU A 8 18.33 -6.32 -3.04
N TRP A 9 18.29 -5.34 -2.13
CA TRP A 9 19.41 -4.48 -1.81
C TRP A 9 20.17 -5.02 -0.61
N THR A 10 21.49 -4.96 -0.68
CA THR A 10 22.36 -5.09 0.49
C THR A 10 22.26 -3.83 1.34
N TRP A 11 22.53 -3.95 2.64
CA TRP A 11 22.51 -2.79 3.55
C TRP A 11 23.50 -1.68 3.13
N LEU A 12 24.61 -2.03 2.46
CA LEU A 12 25.57 -1.07 1.91
C LEU A 12 25.00 -0.28 0.74
N GLU A 13 24.22 -0.92 -0.14
CA GLU A 13 23.52 -0.23 -1.23
C GLU A 13 22.44 0.70 -0.68
N VAL A 14 21.70 0.28 0.36
CA VAL A 14 20.71 1.15 1.04
C VAL A 14 21.40 2.36 1.67
N LYS A 15 22.53 2.17 2.35
CA LYS A 15 23.32 3.28 2.91
C LYS A 15 23.75 4.27 1.82
N LYS A 16 24.16 3.79 0.65
CA LYS A 16 24.52 4.64 -0.51
C LYS A 16 23.30 5.37 -1.07
N TYR A 17 22.15 4.70 -1.20
CA TYR A 17 20.90 5.32 -1.64
C TYR A 17 20.53 6.51 -0.73
N LEU A 18 20.62 6.31 0.59
CA LEU A 18 20.28 7.32 1.59
C LEU A 18 21.16 8.58 1.57
N GLN A 19 22.32 8.53 0.89
CA GLN A 19 23.14 9.72 0.64
C GLN A 19 22.59 10.59 -0.50
N ARG A 20 21.76 10.02 -1.38
CA ARG A 20 21.19 10.68 -2.56
C ARG A 20 19.71 10.99 -2.39
N ASP A 21 18.93 10.07 -1.84
CA ASP A 21 17.48 10.19 -1.67
C ASP A 21 17.02 9.47 -0.39
N SER A 22 15.86 9.85 0.14
CA SER A 22 15.27 9.30 1.37
C SER A 22 13.77 8.98 1.21
N VAL A 23 13.33 8.83 -0.05
CA VAL A 23 11.97 8.37 -0.39
C VAL A 23 11.90 6.85 -0.39
N ILE A 24 10.79 6.29 0.12
CA ILE A 24 10.44 4.88 -0.05
C ILE A 24 8.92 4.72 -0.23
N ILE A 25 8.52 3.82 -1.12
CA ILE A 25 7.12 3.44 -1.34
C ILE A 25 6.81 2.17 -0.52
N VAL A 26 5.68 2.14 0.18
CA VAL A 26 5.31 1.06 1.10
C VAL A 26 3.94 0.50 0.70
N PRO A 27 3.88 -0.62 -0.04
CA PRO A 27 2.62 -1.19 -0.51
C PRO A 27 1.89 -1.94 0.61
N PHE A 28 0.59 -1.68 0.77
CA PHE A 28 -0.31 -2.34 1.71
C PHE A 28 -1.60 -2.72 0.99
N GLY A 29 -1.91 -4.01 0.89
CA GLY A 29 -3.16 -4.52 0.34
C GLY A 29 -3.97 -5.32 1.37
N SER A 30 -4.65 -6.35 0.88
CA SER A 30 -5.31 -7.38 1.69
C SER A 30 -5.33 -8.72 0.95
N THR A 31 -5.73 -9.77 1.67
CA THR A 31 -6.04 -11.09 1.11
C THR A 31 -7.51 -11.39 1.43
N GLU A 32 -8.38 -11.26 0.44
CA GLU A 32 -9.83 -11.36 0.59
C GLU A 32 -10.55 -11.78 -0.68
N GLN A 33 -11.76 -12.34 -0.52
CA GLN A 33 -12.62 -12.70 -1.64
C GLN A 33 -12.80 -11.54 -2.61
N HIS A 34 -12.72 -11.78 -3.92
CA HIS A 34 -13.05 -10.81 -4.96
C HIS A 34 -14.00 -11.43 -5.98
N GLY A 35 -15.17 -11.87 -5.51
CA GLY A 35 -16.14 -12.55 -6.36
C GLY A 35 -15.62 -13.88 -6.90
N LEU A 36 -16.16 -14.31 -8.04
CA LEU A 36 -15.86 -15.62 -8.63
C LEU A 36 -14.70 -15.59 -9.63
N HIS A 37 -14.29 -14.40 -10.06
CA HIS A 37 -13.40 -14.21 -11.22
C HIS A 37 -12.02 -13.66 -10.86
N LEU A 38 -11.85 -12.99 -9.71
CA LEU A 38 -10.58 -12.42 -9.29
C LEU A 38 -9.90 -13.22 -8.18
N PRO A 39 -8.56 -13.17 -8.09
CA PRO A 39 -7.80 -13.86 -7.05
C PRO A 39 -7.94 -13.18 -5.69
N LEU A 40 -7.72 -13.95 -4.62
CA LEU A 40 -7.79 -13.43 -3.24
C LEU A 40 -6.77 -12.32 -2.93
N GLY A 41 -5.68 -12.23 -3.69
CA GLY A 41 -4.60 -11.25 -3.46
C GLY A 41 -4.73 -9.96 -4.27
N ASN A 42 -5.88 -9.71 -4.90
CA ASN A 42 -6.08 -8.60 -5.83
C ASN A 42 -5.60 -7.25 -5.29
N ASP A 43 -6.04 -6.86 -4.08
CA ASP A 43 -5.65 -5.61 -3.42
C ASP A 43 -4.14 -5.43 -3.30
N ALA A 44 -3.44 -6.50 -2.89
CA ALA A 44 -1.99 -6.47 -2.75
C ALA A 44 -1.30 -6.36 -4.11
N LEU A 45 -1.79 -7.08 -5.12
CA LEU A 45 -1.26 -7.02 -6.48
C LEU A 45 -1.41 -5.62 -7.09
N VAL A 46 -2.56 -4.97 -6.91
CA VAL A 46 -2.79 -3.58 -7.36
C VAL A 46 -1.82 -2.62 -6.66
N ALA A 47 -1.72 -2.69 -5.33
CA ALA A 47 -0.81 -1.83 -4.57
C ALA A 47 0.66 -2.04 -4.98
N ILE A 48 1.06 -3.29 -5.20
CA ILE A 48 2.39 -3.66 -5.67
C ILE A 48 2.64 -3.06 -7.05
N ARG A 49 1.73 -3.28 -8.01
CA ARG A 49 1.93 -2.83 -9.39
C ARG A 49 2.10 -1.32 -9.47
N LEU A 50 1.25 -0.57 -8.76
CA LEU A 50 1.36 0.88 -8.69
C LEU A 50 2.67 1.34 -8.03
N ALA A 51 3.11 0.64 -6.98
CA ALA A 51 4.39 0.92 -6.35
C ALA A 51 5.56 0.70 -7.30
N GLU A 52 5.53 -0.40 -8.08
CA GLU A 52 6.56 -0.70 -9.05
C GLU A 52 6.63 0.34 -10.17
N ASP A 53 5.49 0.67 -10.77
CA ASP A 53 5.41 1.64 -11.85
C ASP A 53 5.88 3.03 -11.39
N ALA A 54 5.39 3.48 -10.22
CA ALA A 54 5.84 4.73 -9.61
C ALA A 54 7.35 4.72 -9.35
N ALA A 55 7.87 3.68 -8.70
CA ALA A 55 9.28 3.58 -8.34
C ALA A 55 10.22 3.52 -9.55
N ARG A 56 9.79 2.90 -10.67
CA ARG A 56 10.56 2.93 -11.93
C ARG A 56 10.65 4.32 -12.53
N LEU A 57 9.55 5.08 -12.50
CA LEU A 57 9.49 6.44 -13.02
C LEU A 57 10.29 7.43 -12.16
N THR A 58 10.22 7.28 -10.83
CA THR A 58 10.84 8.20 -9.87
C THR A 58 12.23 7.76 -9.40
N GLN A 59 12.67 6.55 -9.78
CA GLN A 59 13.91 5.92 -9.32
C GLN A 59 13.99 5.74 -7.79
N THR A 60 12.85 5.49 -7.15
CA THR A 60 12.75 5.23 -5.70
C THR A 60 12.73 3.74 -5.38
N ILE A 61 12.91 3.37 -4.10
CA ILE A 61 12.86 1.98 -3.64
C ILE A 61 11.46 1.62 -3.13
N VAL A 62 11.05 0.37 -3.30
CA VAL A 62 9.80 -0.20 -2.77
C VAL A 62 10.09 -1.09 -1.55
N ALA A 63 9.42 -0.86 -0.43
CA ALA A 63 9.48 -1.72 0.75
C ALA A 63 8.80 -3.08 0.48
N PRO A 64 9.09 -4.14 1.26
CA PRO A 64 8.34 -5.40 1.14
C PRO A 64 6.83 -5.14 1.31
N PRO A 65 5.98 -5.66 0.42
CA PRO A 65 4.55 -5.41 0.47
C PRO A 65 3.88 -6.12 1.66
N CYS A 66 2.85 -5.49 2.23
CA CYS A 66 1.96 -6.13 3.20
C CYS A 66 0.77 -6.77 2.46
N TRP A 67 0.66 -8.09 2.54
CA TRP A 67 -0.39 -8.88 1.89
C TRP A 67 -1.66 -9.03 2.74
N TYR A 68 -1.69 -8.47 3.95
CA TYR A 68 -2.79 -8.63 4.90
C TYR A 68 -3.38 -7.28 5.27
N GLY A 69 -4.71 -7.19 5.28
CA GLY A 69 -5.47 -5.99 5.62
C GLY A 69 -6.47 -6.21 6.76
N TRP A 70 -7.41 -5.29 6.90
CA TRP A 70 -8.55 -5.39 7.82
C TRP A 70 -9.84 -5.68 7.04
N SER A 71 -10.18 -6.96 6.89
CA SER A 71 -11.26 -7.46 6.02
C SER A 71 -12.33 -8.31 6.73
N PRO A 72 -12.85 -7.93 7.92
CA PRO A 72 -13.76 -8.78 8.68
C PRO A 72 -15.10 -9.02 7.95
N HIS A 73 -15.49 -8.06 7.09
CA HIS A 73 -16.70 -8.11 6.28
C HIS A 73 -16.62 -9.15 5.15
N HIS A 74 -15.44 -9.70 4.87
CA HIS A 74 -15.21 -10.77 3.89
C HIS A 74 -14.94 -12.14 4.51
N MET A 75 -15.02 -12.28 5.84
CA MET A 75 -14.71 -13.53 6.56
C MET A 75 -15.75 -14.65 6.36
N ALA A 76 -16.91 -14.35 5.77
CA ALA A 76 -17.89 -15.37 5.37
C ALA A 76 -17.41 -16.24 4.20
N TYR A 77 -16.35 -15.82 3.48
CA TYR A 77 -15.83 -16.48 2.29
C TYR A 77 -14.48 -17.14 2.60
N PRO A 78 -14.30 -18.44 2.30
CA PRO A 78 -13.06 -19.15 2.57
C PRO A 78 -11.84 -18.52 1.87
N GLY A 79 -10.74 -18.40 2.61
CA GLY A 79 -9.47 -17.87 2.09
C GLY A 79 -9.18 -16.41 2.46
N THR A 80 -10.17 -15.64 2.90
CA THR A 80 -9.94 -14.30 3.47
C THR A 80 -9.06 -14.38 4.73
N ILE A 81 -8.03 -13.54 4.79
CA ILE A 81 -7.15 -13.38 5.95
C ILE A 81 -7.30 -11.94 6.45
N SER A 82 -7.97 -11.76 7.58
CA SER A 82 -8.16 -10.44 8.20
C SER A 82 -7.31 -10.29 9.46
N LEU A 83 -6.56 -9.20 9.54
CA LEU A 83 -6.00 -8.72 10.80
C LEU A 83 -7.05 -7.95 11.59
N SER A 84 -6.75 -7.62 12.85
CA SER A 84 -7.46 -6.58 13.59
C SER A 84 -6.98 -5.19 13.15
N PRO A 85 -7.80 -4.14 13.27
CA PRO A 85 -7.38 -2.79 12.91
C PRO A 85 -6.21 -2.30 13.79
N GLU A 86 -6.15 -2.71 15.06
CA GLU A 86 -5.03 -2.40 15.97
C GLU A 86 -3.74 -3.08 15.50
N THR A 87 -3.84 -4.33 15.05
CA THR A 87 -2.70 -5.09 14.53
C THR A 87 -2.17 -4.47 13.25
N LEU A 88 -3.06 -4.14 12.31
CA LEU A 88 -2.68 -3.47 11.06
C LEU A 88 -2.03 -2.10 11.32
N THR A 89 -2.60 -1.32 12.24
CA THR A 89 -2.01 -0.05 12.71
C THR A 89 -0.60 -0.28 13.25
N LYS A 90 -0.42 -1.28 14.12
CA LYS A 90 0.88 -1.59 14.73
C LYS A 90 1.91 -2.03 13.69
N ILE A 91 1.52 -2.87 12.73
CA ILE A 91 2.38 -3.31 11.64
C ILE A 91 2.87 -2.10 10.84
N LEU A 92 1.97 -1.25 10.34
CA LEU A 92 2.39 -0.07 9.57
C LEU A 92 3.29 0.82 10.42
N TYR A 93 2.91 1.12 11.66
CA TYR A 93 3.69 1.95 12.56
C TYR A 93 5.12 1.41 12.76
N GLU A 94 5.28 0.11 13.04
CA GLU A 94 6.61 -0.48 13.28
C GLU A 94 7.45 -0.56 11.99
N VAL A 95 6.83 -0.81 10.84
CA VAL A 95 7.48 -0.75 9.52
C VAL A 95 8.00 0.66 9.26
N LEU A 96 7.15 1.68 9.34
CA LEU A 96 7.53 3.06 9.08
C LEU A 96 8.59 3.54 10.08
N ARG A 97 8.44 3.21 11.37
CA ARG A 97 9.42 3.55 12.41
C ARG A 97 10.81 2.97 12.11
N SER A 98 10.88 1.72 11.64
CA SER A 98 12.14 1.07 11.29
C SER A 98 12.80 1.71 10.07
N LEU A 99 12.01 2.04 9.05
CA LEU A 99 12.51 2.78 7.88
C LEU A 99 13.01 4.18 8.26
N ILE A 100 12.26 4.90 9.10
CA ILE A 100 12.66 6.23 9.58
C ILE A 100 13.94 6.16 10.39
N TYR A 101 14.08 5.17 11.28
CA TYR A 101 15.30 4.93 12.06
C TYR A 101 16.54 4.80 11.17
N HIS A 102 16.41 4.17 10.01
CA HIS A 102 17.52 4.01 9.06
C HIS A 102 17.80 5.24 8.19
N GLY A 103 16.93 6.25 8.20
CA GLY A 103 17.16 7.52 7.51
C GLY A 103 16.20 7.84 6.36
N PHE A 104 15.17 7.02 6.14
CA PHE A 104 14.08 7.39 5.23
C PHE A 104 13.25 8.54 5.84
N LYS A 105 12.97 9.59 5.06
CA LYS A 105 12.29 10.81 5.55
C LYS A 105 10.96 11.07 4.85
N ARG A 106 10.73 10.42 3.71
CA ARG A 106 9.52 10.56 2.88
C ARG A 106 8.99 9.17 2.58
N LEU A 107 7.84 8.83 3.16
CA LEU A 107 7.24 7.50 3.08
C LEU A 107 5.88 7.61 2.40
N ILE A 108 5.70 6.90 1.31
CA ILE A 108 4.45 6.88 0.53
C ILE A 108 3.82 5.52 0.71
N VAL A 109 2.76 5.44 1.51
CA VAL A 109 2.00 4.19 1.69
C VAL A 109 1.01 4.06 0.55
N ILE A 110 1.09 3.01 -0.26
CA ILE A 110 0.08 2.73 -1.28
C ILE A 110 -0.93 1.76 -0.69
N ASN A 111 -2.18 2.19 -0.58
CA ASN A 111 -3.28 1.37 -0.05
C ASN A 111 -4.03 0.69 -1.19
N GLY A 112 -4.02 -0.64 -1.27
CA GLY A 112 -4.79 -1.42 -2.24
C GLY A 112 -6.17 -1.82 -1.76
N HIS A 113 -6.43 -1.82 -0.44
CA HIS A 113 -7.68 -2.33 0.16
C HIS A 113 -8.57 -1.20 0.71
N ARG A 114 -8.80 -0.20 -0.16
CA ARG A 114 -9.79 0.90 -0.07
C ARG A 114 -10.13 1.36 1.36
N MET A 115 -11.44 1.50 1.66
CA MET A 115 -11.94 2.16 2.87
C MET A 115 -11.66 1.37 4.14
N ALA A 116 -11.52 0.06 4.03
CA ALA A 116 -11.31 -0.78 5.19
C ALA A 116 -9.90 -0.60 5.76
N ASN A 117 -8.85 -0.61 4.94
CA ASN A 117 -7.49 -0.34 5.43
C ASN A 117 -7.27 1.13 5.83
N LEU A 118 -8.03 2.08 5.27
CA LEU A 118 -7.68 3.49 5.38
C LEU A 118 -7.63 4.03 6.83
N PRO A 119 -8.62 3.78 7.73
CA PRO A 119 -8.55 4.25 9.11
C PRO A 119 -7.33 3.74 9.90
N PRO A 120 -7.01 2.43 9.97
CA PRO A 120 -5.83 1.97 10.69
C PRO A 120 -4.52 2.50 10.09
N LEU A 121 -4.41 2.61 8.76
CA LEU A 121 -3.23 3.19 8.12
C LEU A 121 -3.09 4.70 8.47
N GLN A 122 -4.19 5.46 8.49
CA GLN A 122 -4.20 6.87 8.86
C GLN A 122 -3.80 7.11 10.31
N ILE A 123 -4.24 6.25 11.24
CA ILE A 123 -3.85 6.33 12.66
C ILE A 123 -2.33 6.14 12.79
N ALA A 124 -1.78 5.09 12.17
CA ALA A 124 -0.34 4.84 12.19
C ALA A 124 0.48 5.96 11.54
N ALA A 125 0.04 6.44 10.36
CA ALA A 125 0.70 7.54 9.67
C ALA A 125 0.66 8.84 10.49
N SER A 126 -0.48 9.19 11.09
CA SER A 126 -0.60 10.37 11.95
C SER A 126 0.31 10.29 13.15
N ARG A 127 0.32 9.14 13.85
CA ARG A 127 1.16 8.92 15.01
C ARG A 127 2.65 9.09 14.68
N ILE A 128 3.15 8.39 13.66
CA ILE A 128 4.58 8.42 13.34
C ILE A 128 5.03 9.79 12.83
N ARG A 129 4.17 10.53 12.09
CA ARG A 129 4.46 11.92 11.68
C ARG A 129 4.68 12.82 12.90
N ASN A 130 3.79 12.75 13.89
CA ASN A 130 3.86 13.58 15.09
C ASN A 130 5.08 13.24 15.96
N GLU A 131 5.46 11.96 16.03
CA GLU A 131 6.60 11.50 16.85
C GLU A 131 7.97 11.79 16.21
N THR A 132 8.06 11.79 14.88
CA THR A 132 9.36 11.80 14.18
C THR A 132 9.60 13.00 13.27
N GLY A 133 8.54 13.73 12.89
CA GLY A 133 8.61 14.79 11.88
C GLY A 133 8.84 14.28 10.45
N ALA A 134 8.85 12.97 10.21
CA ALA A 134 8.94 12.40 8.86
C ALA A 134 7.68 12.75 8.04
N TYR A 135 7.84 12.86 6.72
CA TYR A 135 6.71 13.03 5.80
C TYR A 135 6.13 11.65 5.48
N VAL A 136 4.89 11.40 5.89
CA VAL A 136 4.16 10.16 5.58
C VAL A 136 2.83 10.51 4.92
N THR A 137 2.61 9.98 3.71
CA THR A 137 1.34 10.12 2.99
C THR A 137 0.76 8.74 2.66
N ILE A 138 -0.56 8.68 2.49
CA ILE A 138 -1.26 7.50 2.01
C ILE A 138 -1.81 7.85 0.62
N ALA A 139 -1.37 7.10 -0.37
CA ALA A 139 -1.85 7.12 -1.73
C ALA A 139 -2.84 5.98 -1.91
N ASP A 140 -4.12 6.33 -2.07
CA ASP A 140 -5.18 5.36 -2.33
C ASP A 140 -5.61 5.51 -3.80
N PRO A 141 -5.42 4.47 -4.63
CA PRO A 141 -5.67 4.55 -6.07
C PRO A 141 -7.14 4.82 -6.37
N PHE A 142 -8.07 4.37 -5.53
CA PHE A 142 -9.49 4.65 -5.72
C PHE A 142 -9.77 6.15 -5.73
N PHE A 143 -9.12 6.90 -4.84
CA PHE A 143 -9.26 8.36 -4.79
C PHE A 143 -8.38 9.09 -5.80
N LEU A 144 -7.17 8.60 -6.06
CA LEU A 144 -6.23 9.25 -6.98
C LEU A 144 -6.66 9.10 -8.44
N ALA A 145 -7.31 7.99 -8.77
CA ALA A 145 -7.72 7.68 -10.14
C ALA A 145 -9.14 8.16 -10.47
N ASP A 146 -9.87 8.87 -9.60
CA ASP A 146 -11.29 9.26 -9.83
C ASP A 146 -11.56 9.87 -11.22
N ARG A 147 -10.66 10.73 -11.71
CA ARG A 147 -10.80 11.27 -13.07
C ARG A 147 -10.54 10.21 -14.14
N ALA A 148 -9.44 9.49 -14.03
CA ALA A 148 -9.03 8.49 -15.00
C ALA A 148 -10.03 7.33 -15.07
N SER A 149 -10.58 6.91 -13.92
CA SER A 149 -11.58 5.86 -13.82
C SER A 149 -12.86 6.24 -14.55
N ARG A 150 -13.35 7.49 -14.41
CA ARG A 150 -14.54 7.96 -15.15
C ARG A 150 -14.35 8.03 -16.66
N GLU A 151 -13.12 8.12 -17.14
CA GLU A 151 -12.80 8.13 -18.57
C GLU A 151 -12.76 6.71 -19.17
N ILE A 152 -12.55 5.68 -18.34
CA ILE A 152 -12.39 4.28 -18.79
C ILE A 152 -13.54 3.35 -18.38
N MET A 153 -14.30 3.69 -17.33
CA MET A 153 -15.42 2.87 -16.86
C MET A 153 -16.58 2.91 -17.85
N GLU A 154 -17.07 1.73 -18.21
CA GLU A 154 -18.30 1.54 -18.97
C GLU A 154 -19.51 1.37 -18.03
N SER A 155 -19.27 0.97 -16.78
CA SER A 155 -20.32 0.74 -15.79
C SER A 155 -20.95 2.02 -15.19
N PRO A 156 -22.22 1.97 -14.75
CA PRO A 156 -22.88 3.11 -14.10
C PRO A 156 -22.26 3.47 -12.74
N ALA A 157 -22.23 4.77 -12.43
CA ALA A 157 -21.76 5.26 -11.14
C ALA A 157 -22.55 4.67 -9.95
N GLY A 158 -21.82 4.24 -8.92
CA GLY A 158 -22.40 3.80 -7.64
C GLY A 158 -22.81 2.33 -7.56
N GLY A 159 -22.66 1.54 -8.63
CA GLY A 159 -22.99 0.10 -8.60
C GLY A 159 -21.90 -0.80 -8.01
N ILE A 160 -20.76 -0.23 -7.63
CA ILE A 160 -19.51 -0.89 -7.90
C ILE A 160 -18.41 -0.36 -6.94
N GLY A 161 -17.74 -1.24 -6.19
CA GLY A 161 -16.66 -0.87 -5.27
C GLY A 161 -15.84 -2.03 -4.68
N HIS A 162 -16.08 -3.26 -5.16
CA HIS A 162 -15.41 -4.49 -4.77
C HIS A 162 -15.60 -5.54 -5.85
N ALA A 163 -14.52 -6.17 -6.33
CA ALA A 163 -14.51 -7.20 -7.37
C ALA A 163 -15.18 -6.74 -8.68
N GLU A 164 -14.87 -5.53 -9.09
CA GLU A 164 -15.61 -4.79 -10.08
C GLU A 164 -14.81 -4.43 -11.32
N GLU A 165 -15.35 -3.58 -12.20
CA GLU A 165 -14.68 -3.21 -13.45
C GLU A 165 -13.30 -2.58 -13.24
N LEU A 166 -13.09 -1.78 -12.19
CA LEU A 166 -11.79 -1.14 -11.96
C LEU A 166 -10.73 -2.08 -11.38
N GLU A 167 -11.11 -3.18 -10.75
CA GLU A 167 -10.21 -4.23 -10.26
C GLU A 167 -10.04 -5.38 -11.26
N THR A 168 -10.83 -5.43 -12.34
CA THR A 168 -10.82 -6.51 -13.34
C THR A 168 -10.06 -6.14 -14.60
#